data_AF-A0A9D4FN87-F1
#
_entry.id   AF-A0A9D4FN87-F1
#
_cell.length_a   1.000
_cell.length_b   1.000
_cell.length_c   1.000
_cell.angle_alpha   90.00
_cell.angle_beta   90.00
_cell.angle_gamma   90.00
#
_symmetry.space_group_name_H-M   'P 1'
#
loop_
_entity.id
_entity.type
_entity.pdbx_description
1 polymer ?
#
loop_
_entity_poly.entity_id
_entity_poly.type
_entity_poly.pdbx_seq_one_letter_code
_entity_poly.pdbx_strand_id
1 'polypeptide(L)'
;MASRDRVLSLDGEGLRGLIILEILEAIEKEAGQPIKDMFDWIGGTSTGGIIALGIATGKPISHIKEMYMRLMDQVFSGSRPYDSSPLETFLKQEFGEATVMSDIRYPRVLVTSVEGESRSVETSYVSFLHDNKRRYIG
;
A
#
# COMPACT_ATOMS: atom_id res chain seq x y z
N MET A 1 -19.46 -0.11 25.17
CA MET A 1 -18.49 0.94 24.78
C MET A 1 -18.31 0.82 23.27
N ALA A 2 -18.51 1.91 22.52
CA ALA A 2 -18.19 1.88 21.09
C ALA A 2 -16.67 1.66 20.94
N SER A 3 -16.25 0.62 20.22
CA SER A 3 -14.85 0.48 19.83
C SER A 3 -14.52 1.65 18.90
N ARG A 4 -13.47 2.40 19.22
CA ARG A 4 -12.94 3.42 18.32
C ARG A 4 -11.98 2.73 17.36
N ASP A 5 -12.37 2.62 16.10
CA ASP A 5 -11.47 2.17 15.03
C ASP A 5 -10.39 3.25 14.80
N ARG A 6 -9.13 2.81 14.72
CA ARG A 6 -7.98 3.67 14.41
C ARG A 6 -7.62 3.51 12.94
N VAL A 7 -7.46 4.64 12.24
CA VAL A 7 -7.21 4.67 10.79
C VAL A 7 -5.89 5.38 10.51
N LEU A 8 -5.05 4.76 9.68
CA LEU A 8 -3.85 5.35 9.10
C LEU A 8 -4.12 5.67 7.62
N SER A 9 -3.87 6.90 7.18
CA SER A 9 -4.02 7.32 5.78
C SER A 9 -2.68 7.76 5.22
N LEU A 10 -2.29 7.20 4.08
CA LEU A 10 -1.00 7.41 3.44
C LEU A 10 -1.17 8.04 2.05
N ASP A 11 -0.66 9.26 1.89
CA ASP A 11 -0.75 9.99 0.63
C ASP A 11 0.25 9.49 -0.43
N GLY A 12 -0.14 9.65 -1.70
CA GLY A 12 0.64 9.21 -2.86
C GLY A 12 1.63 10.27 -3.31
N GLU A 13 2.81 10.32 -2.71
CA GLU A 13 3.77 11.43 -2.89
C GLU A 13 5.04 11.06 -3.69
N GLY A 14 5.07 9.95 -4.43
CA GLY A 14 6.27 9.53 -5.18
C GLY A 14 7.48 9.34 -4.25
N LEU A 15 8.69 9.76 -4.62
CA LEU A 15 9.90 9.58 -3.78
C LEU A 15 9.74 10.09 -2.33
N ARG A 16 8.90 11.10 -2.09
CA ARG A 16 8.63 11.63 -0.74
C ARG A 16 7.95 10.63 0.19
N GLY A 17 7.45 9.50 -0.31
CA GLY A 17 7.00 8.37 0.51
C GLY A 17 8.07 7.84 1.48
N LEU A 18 9.35 8.06 1.20
CA LEU A 18 10.43 7.76 2.15
C LEU A 18 10.33 8.58 3.44
N ILE A 19 9.86 9.82 3.36
CA ILE A 19 9.64 10.68 4.54
C ILE A 19 8.54 10.09 5.41
N ILE A 20 7.46 9.59 4.80
CA ILE A 20 6.37 8.91 5.51
C ILE A 20 6.92 7.68 6.24
N LEU A 21 7.74 6.86 5.57
CA LEU A 21 8.34 5.68 6.18
C LEU A 21 9.28 6.02 7.34
N GLU A 22 10.01 7.12 7.26
CA GLU A 22 10.87 7.59 8.35
C GLU A 22 10.05 8.01 9.57
N ILE A 23 8.95 8.73 9.35
CA ILE A 23 8.02 9.11 10.41
C ILE A 23 7.39 7.87 11.05
N LEU A 24 6.96 6.89 10.24
CA LEU A 24 6.38 5.65 10.72
C LEU A 24 7.38 4.83 11.55
N GLU A 25 8.64 4.77 11.15
CA GLU A 25 9.68 4.09 11.93
C GLU A 25 9.92 4.78 13.27
N ALA A 26 9.95 6.13 13.30
CA ALA A 26 10.07 6.88 14.54
C ALA A 26 8.87 6.63 15.47
N ILE A 27 7.66 6.56 14.93
CA ILE A 27 6.43 6.23 15.68
C ILE A 27 6.52 4.80 16.23
N GLU A 28 6.91 3.82 15.41
CA GLU A 28 7.06 2.41 15.83
C GLU A 28 8.06 2.27 16.97
N LYS A 29 9.19 3.00 16.89
CA LYS A 29 10.22 3.03 17.92
C LYS A 29 9.71 3.61 19.25
N GLU A 30 8.98 4.72 19.20
CA GLU A 30 8.44 5.37 20.39
C GLU A 30 7.28 4.56 21.01
N ALA A 31 6.42 3.99 20.16
CA ALA A 31 5.28 3.19 20.60
C ALA A 31 5.66 1.78 21.09
N GLY A 32 6.85 1.28 20.72
CA GLY A 32 7.35 -0.04 21.09
C GLY A 32 6.56 -1.22 20.49
N GLN A 33 5.77 -0.98 19.44
CA GLN A 33 4.97 -1.99 18.77
C GLN A 33 4.85 -1.68 17.27
N PRO A 34 4.70 -2.70 16.39
CA PRO A 34 4.61 -2.50 14.96
C PRO A 34 3.43 -1.62 14.53
N ILE A 35 3.62 -0.78 13.50
CA ILE A 35 2.53 0.07 12.96
C ILE A 35 1.28 -0.75 12.62
N LYS A 36 1.45 -1.97 12.08
CA LYS A 36 0.33 -2.85 11.73
C LYS A 36 -0.60 -3.21 12.90
N ASP A 37 -0.09 -3.17 14.13
CA ASP A 37 -0.84 -3.53 15.33
C ASP A 37 -1.46 -2.29 16.00
N MET A 38 -1.03 -1.10 15.59
CA MET A 38 -1.50 0.19 16.10
C MET A 38 -2.78 0.69 15.43
N PHE A 39 -3.08 0.21 14.22
CA PHE A 39 -4.22 0.70 13.42
C PHE A 39 -5.10 -0.45 12.95
N ASP A 40 -6.42 -0.24 12.98
CA ASP A 40 -7.41 -1.22 12.52
C ASP A 40 -7.60 -1.15 10.99
N TRP A 41 -7.33 0.04 10.42
CA TRP A 41 -7.39 0.33 9.00
C TRP A 41 -6.15 1.07 8.52
N ILE A 42 -5.64 0.68 7.36
CA ILE A 42 -4.56 1.37 6.66
C ILE A 42 -5.00 1.64 5.23
N GLY A 43 -5.12 2.92 4.88
CA GLY A 43 -5.49 3.41 3.56
C GLY A 43 -4.30 4.05 2.85
N GLY A 44 -4.22 3.91 1.53
CA GLY A 44 -3.21 4.57 0.74
C GLY A 44 -3.60 4.86 -0.70
N THR A 45 -3.07 5.95 -1.25
CA THR A 45 -3.23 6.33 -2.66
C THR A 45 -1.91 6.22 -3.40
N SER A 46 -1.91 5.65 -4.61
CA SER A 46 -0.70 5.49 -5.44
C SER A 46 0.43 4.81 -4.64
N THR A 47 1.59 5.44 -4.50
CA THR A 47 2.71 4.91 -3.72
C THR A 47 2.40 4.70 -2.24
N GLY A 48 1.49 5.50 -1.67
CA GLY A 48 0.96 5.27 -0.32
C GLY A 48 0.19 3.95 -0.21
N GLY A 49 -0.43 3.48 -1.29
CA GLY A 49 -1.07 2.17 -1.38
C GLY A 49 -0.06 1.01 -1.32
N ILE A 50 1.09 1.15 -1.98
CA ILE A 50 2.18 0.17 -1.93
C ILE A 50 2.75 0.08 -0.50
N ILE A 51 2.95 1.23 0.16
CA ILE A 51 3.39 1.28 1.56
C ILE A 51 2.34 0.63 2.47
N ALA A 52 1.05 0.95 2.28
CA ALA A 52 -0.05 0.35 3.06
C ALA A 52 -0.06 -1.18 2.96
N LEU A 53 0.11 -1.74 1.75
CA LEU A 53 0.21 -3.18 1.53
C LEU A 53 1.46 -3.79 2.19
N GLY A 54 2.60 -3.10 2.13
CA GLY A 54 3.82 -3.51 2.84
C GLY A 54 3.60 -3.66 4.34
N ILE A 55 2.95 -2.68 4.97
CA ILE A 55 2.65 -2.70 6.41
C ILE A 55 1.67 -3.83 6.72
N ALA A 56 0.59 -3.95 5.93
CA ALA A 56 -0.47 -4.90 6.21
C ALA A 56 -0.05 -6.37 6.03
N THR A 57 0.87 -6.64 5.11
CA THR A 57 1.51 -7.95 4.94
C THR A 57 2.52 -8.27 6.05
N GLY A 58 2.73 -7.35 7.00
CA GLY A 58 3.57 -7.55 8.17
C GLY A 58 5.06 -7.44 7.90
N LYS A 59 5.45 -6.77 6.81
CA LYS A 59 6.85 -6.47 6.56
C LYS A 59 7.32 -5.36 7.53
N PRO A 60 8.54 -5.46 8.09
CA PRO A 60 9.06 -4.40 8.94
C PRO A 60 9.28 -3.12 8.13
N ILE A 61 9.17 -1.96 8.77
CA ILE A 61 9.30 -0.65 8.09
C ILE A 61 10.64 -0.54 7.35
N SER A 62 11.73 -1.06 7.91
CA SER A 62 13.04 -1.13 7.26
C SER A 62 13.01 -1.85 5.91
N HIS A 63 12.36 -3.02 5.83
CA HIS A 63 12.18 -3.74 4.57
C HIS A 63 11.33 -2.92 3.59
N ILE A 64 10.29 -2.24 4.07
CA ILE A 64 9.43 -1.43 3.22
C ILE A 64 10.23 -0.24 2.64
N LYS A 65 11.14 0.37 3.40
CA LYS A 65 12.05 1.40 2.87
C LYS A 65 12.94 0.88 1.77
N GLU A 66 13.59 -0.26 1.97
CA GLU A 66 14.46 -0.87 0.96
C GLU A 66 13.68 -1.24 -0.32
N MET A 67 12.50 -1.83 -0.14
CA MET A 67 11.56 -2.14 -1.21
C MET A 67 11.17 -0.85 -1.96
N TYR A 68 10.84 0.22 -1.25
CA TYR A 68 10.47 1.50 -1.86
C TYR A 68 11.61 2.15 -2.64
N MET A 69 12.85 2.07 -2.14
CA MET A 69 14.03 2.54 -2.87
C MET A 69 14.22 1.78 -4.18
N ARG A 70 14.13 0.44 -4.15
CA ARG A 70 14.22 -0.39 -5.36
C ARG A 70 13.10 -0.08 -6.35
N LEU A 71 11.88 0.14 -5.86
CA LEU A 71 10.74 0.53 -6.68
C LEU A 71 11.05 1.83 -7.44
N MET A 72 11.56 2.85 -6.73
CA MET A 72 11.89 4.15 -7.35
C MET A 72 12.95 4.03 -8.44
N ASP A 73 13.99 3.22 -8.21
CA ASP A 73 15.08 3.05 -9.18
C ASP A 73 14.68 2.20 -10.39
N GLN A 74 13.89 1.14 -10.18
CA GLN A 74 13.54 0.19 -11.24
C GLN A 74 12.33 0.60 -12.07
N VAL A 75 11.34 1.24 -11.45
CA VAL A 75 10.06 1.55 -12.09
C VAL A 75 10.01 3.00 -12.59
N PHE A 76 10.59 3.93 -11.84
CA PHE A 76 10.54 5.35 -12.17
C PHE A 76 11.85 5.88 -12.79
N SER A 77 12.65 4.99 -13.39
CA SER A 77 13.82 5.38 -14.18
C SER A 77 13.44 5.75 -15.61
N GLY A 78 14.07 6.80 -16.13
CA GLY A 78 13.90 7.26 -17.52
C GLY A 78 12.88 8.40 -17.72
N SER A 79 12.54 8.63 -18.98
CA SER A 79 11.63 9.69 -19.42
C SER A 79 10.20 9.19 -19.54
N ARG A 80 9.24 10.02 -19.14
CA ARG A 80 7.81 9.72 -19.26
C ARG A 80 7.39 9.57 -20.74
N PRO A 81 6.40 8.72 -21.04
CA PRO A 81 5.65 7.83 -20.13
C PRO A 81 6.46 6.59 -19.71
N TYR A 82 6.26 6.14 -18.47
CA TYR A 82 6.92 4.95 -17.94
C TYR A 82 6.25 3.67 -18.46
N ASP A 83 7.05 2.63 -18.69
CA ASP A 83 6.54 1.28 -18.94
C ASP A 83 5.90 0.73 -17.65
N SER A 84 4.72 0.12 -17.75
CA SER A 84 4.01 -0.50 -16.63
C SER A 84 4.56 -1.89 -16.28
N SER A 85 5.24 -2.55 -17.21
CA SER A 85 5.73 -3.93 -17.04
C SER A 85 6.70 -4.08 -15.84
N PRO A 86 7.65 -3.15 -15.61
CA PRO A 86 8.49 -3.17 -14.42
C PRO A 86 7.71 -3.06 -13.11
N LEU A 87 6.66 -2.24 -13.06
CA LEU A 87 5.82 -2.07 -11.87
C LEU A 87 5.07 -3.37 -11.54
N GLU A 88 4.43 -3.97 -12.53
CA GLU A 88 3.69 -5.23 -12.36
C GLU A 88 4.63 -6.35 -11.88
N THR A 89 5.78 -6.49 -12.53
CA THR A 89 6.80 -7.48 -12.17
C THR A 89 7.28 -7.28 -10.74
N PHE A 90 7.53 -6.03 -10.35
CA PHE A 90 7.97 -5.68 -9.00
C PHE A 90 6.92 -6.06 -7.95
N LEU A 91 5.65 -5.73 -8.17
CA LEU A 91 4.57 -6.06 -7.24
C LEU A 91 4.39 -7.57 -7.08
N LYS A 92 4.45 -8.33 -8.17
CA LYS A 92 4.40 -9.80 -8.14
C LYS A 92 5.56 -10.41 -7.35
N GLN A 93 6.77 -9.85 -7.49
CA GLN A 93 7.95 -10.31 -6.75
C GLN A 93 7.85 -9.98 -5.26
N GLU A 94 7.41 -8.77 -4.90
CA GLU A 94 7.37 -8.33 -3.50
C GLU A 94 6.19 -8.92 -2.72
N PHE A 95 5.01 -9.06 -3.34
CA PHE A 95 3.79 -9.49 -2.65
C PHE A 95 3.35 -10.90 -3.02
N GLY A 96 3.95 -11.52 -4.03
CA GLY A 96 3.62 -12.85 -4.51
C GLY A 96 2.53 -12.84 -5.58
N GLU A 97 2.72 -13.63 -6.63
CA GLU A 97 1.80 -13.69 -7.78
C GLU A 97 0.46 -14.34 -7.43
N ALA A 98 0.44 -15.24 -6.45
CA ALA A 98 -0.77 -15.93 -6.00
C ALA A 98 -1.47 -15.26 -4.80
N THR A 99 -0.84 -14.24 -4.21
CA THR A 99 -1.35 -13.58 -3.01
C THR A 99 -2.54 -12.70 -3.38
N VAL A 100 -3.67 -12.95 -2.73
CA VAL A 100 -4.88 -12.16 -2.93
C VAL A 100 -5.09 -11.23 -1.75
N MET A 101 -5.76 -10.10 -1.98
CA MET A 101 -6.00 -9.13 -0.90
C MET A 101 -6.80 -9.72 0.27
N SER A 102 -7.62 -10.76 0.04
CA SER A 102 -8.35 -11.46 1.11
C SER A 102 -7.45 -12.24 2.07
N ASP A 103 -6.20 -12.50 1.71
CA ASP A 103 -5.22 -13.15 2.59
C ASP A 103 -4.77 -12.19 3.71
N ILE A 104 -4.90 -10.88 3.49
CA ILE A 104 -4.60 -9.83 4.47
C ILE A 104 -5.80 -9.68 5.41
N ARG A 105 -5.80 -10.42 6.51
CA ARG A 105 -6.90 -10.41 7.49
C ARG A 105 -6.89 -9.22 8.45
N TYR A 106 -5.70 -8.73 8.79
CA TYR A 106 -5.52 -7.61 9.71
C TYR A 106 -4.13 -6.97 9.53
N PRO A 107 -4.02 -5.63 9.52
CA PRO A 107 -5.10 -4.63 9.54
C PRO A 107 -5.89 -4.58 8.23
N ARG A 108 -7.09 -3.97 8.24
CA ARG A 108 -7.92 -3.83 7.03
C ARG A 108 -7.28 -2.80 6.08
N VAL A 109 -7.16 -3.12 4.80
CA VAL A 109 -6.46 -2.27 3.82
C VAL A 109 -7.40 -1.63 2.82
N LEU A 110 -7.15 -0.36 2.49
CA LEU A 110 -7.79 0.36 1.39
C LEU A 110 -6.72 0.89 0.42
N VAL A 111 -6.81 0.55 -0.86
CA VAL A 111 -5.94 1.09 -1.90
C VAL A 111 -6.81 1.78 -2.94
N THR A 112 -6.55 3.04 -3.25
CA THR A 112 -7.39 3.80 -4.19
C THR A 112 -6.94 3.63 -5.63
N SER A 113 -7.91 3.57 -6.56
CA SER A 113 -7.69 3.60 -8.00
C SER A 113 -8.84 4.34 -8.71
N VAL A 114 -8.61 4.76 -9.95
CA VAL A 114 -9.63 5.39 -10.80
C VAL A 114 -9.86 4.51 -12.03
N GLU A 115 -11.12 4.21 -12.34
CA GLU A 115 -11.51 3.44 -13.52
C GLU A 115 -11.72 4.39 -14.71
N GLY A 116 -10.92 4.23 -15.76
CA GLY A 116 -10.85 5.18 -16.89
C GLY A 116 -11.97 5.04 -17.93
N GLU A 117 -12.86 4.05 -17.83
CA GLU A 117 -13.91 3.79 -18.84
C GLU A 117 -15.18 4.64 -18.65
N SER A 118 -15.32 5.32 -17.51
CA SER A 118 -16.52 6.06 -17.16
C SER A 118 -16.42 7.53 -17.58
N ARG A 119 -17.36 8.00 -18.43
CA ARG A 119 -17.56 9.43 -18.78
C ARG A 119 -17.92 10.34 -17.59
N SER A 120 -18.03 9.76 -16.41
CA SER A 120 -18.19 10.38 -15.10
C SER A 120 -17.04 9.90 -14.21
N VAL A 121 -16.30 10.82 -13.61
CA VAL A 121 -15.20 10.48 -12.69
C VAL A 121 -15.79 9.83 -11.45
N GLU A 122 -15.95 8.51 -11.46
CA GLU A 122 -16.24 7.74 -10.26
C GLU A 122 -14.92 7.41 -9.57
N THR A 123 -14.72 7.97 -8.39
CA THR A 123 -13.65 7.52 -7.49
C THR A 123 -14.00 6.10 -7.04
N SER A 124 -13.35 5.10 -7.62
CA SER A 124 -13.54 3.71 -7.23
C SER A 124 -12.89 3.46 -5.87
N TYR A 125 -13.70 3.54 -4.81
CA TYR A 125 -13.31 3.03 -3.49
C TYR A 125 -13.28 1.52 -3.54
N VAL A 126 -12.07 0.98 -3.55
CA VAL A 126 -11.81 -0.43 -3.33
C VAL A 126 -11.91 -0.69 -1.81
N SER A 127 -13.15 -0.79 -1.32
CA SER A 127 -13.48 -1.26 0.03
C SER A 127 -14.08 -2.66 -0.07
N PHE A 128 -13.23 -3.68 -0.17
CA PHE A 128 -13.69 -5.06 -0.42
C PHE A 128 -14.07 -5.79 0.87
N LEU A 129 -15.17 -5.34 1.48
CA LEU A 129 -15.94 -6.18 2.38
C LEU A 129 -16.69 -7.21 1.53
N HIS A 130 -16.26 -8.47 1.57
CA HIS A 130 -17.03 -9.62 1.05
C HIS A 130 -17.40 -9.58 -0.44
N ASP A 131 -16.47 -9.27 -1.36
CA ASP A 131 -16.65 -9.64 -2.76
C ASP A 131 -15.75 -10.83 -3.11
N ASN A 132 -16.37 -11.92 -3.55
CA ASN A 132 -15.78 -13.26 -3.71
C ASN A 132 -14.88 -13.37 -4.97
N LYS A 133 -14.36 -12.23 -5.45
CA LYS A 133 -13.49 -12.14 -6.62
C LYS A 133 -12.05 -12.11 -6.15
N ARG A 134 -11.29 -13.17 -6.45
CA ARG A 134 -9.83 -13.21 -6.27
C ARG A 134 -9.20 -12.05 -7.04
N ARG A 135 -8.89 -10.95 -6.35
CA ARG A 135 -8.09 -9.85 -6.88
C ARG A 135 -6.67 -9.98 -6.33
N TYR A 136 -5.75 -10.22 -7.24
CA TYR A 136 -4.32 -10.31 -6.98
C TYR A 136 -3.74 -8.92 -6.71
N ILE A 137 -2.61 -8.87 -6.00
CA ILE A 137 -1.95 -7.62 -5.59
C ILE A 137 -1.12 -7.00 -6.73
N GLY A 138 -0.85 -7.74 -7.81
CA GLY A 138 -0.10 -7.31 -8.98
C GLY A 138 -0.89 -7.42 -10.28
#